data_AF-A0A367M3C4-F1
#
_entry.id   AF-A0A367M3C4-F1
#
_cell.length_a   1.000
_cell.length_b   1.000
_cell.length_c   1.000
_cell.angle_alpha   90.00
_cell.angle_beta   90.00
_cell.angle_gamma   90.00
#
_symmetry.space_group_name_H-M   'P 1'
#
loop_
_entity.id
_entity.type
_entity.pdbx_description
1 polymer ?
#
loop_
_entity_poly.entity_id
_entity_poly.type
_entity_poly.pdbx_seq_one_letter_code
_entity_poly.pdbx_strand_id
1 'polypeptide(L)' 'QYAPYDDAATDGTEVAVAILYAPKPASPDPQAVTVIARLAEVIDVALTGLNDAARGDLKARNLIVRTGTPY' A
#
# COMPACT_ATOMS: atom_id res chain seq x y z
N GLN A 1 11.90 -1.57 8.01
CA GLN A 1 11.84 -0.66 6.85
C GLN A 1 10.62 -1.01 6.01
N TYR A 2 10.22 -0.15 5.07
CA TYR A 2 9.17 -0.47 4.08
C TYR A 2 9.82 -0.66 2.72
N ALA A 3 9.19 -1.47 1.87
CA ALA A 3 9.53 -1.66 0.46
C ALA A 3 8.24 -1.61 -0.38
N PRO A 4 8.35 -1.37 -1.70
CA PRO A 4 7.20 -1.49 -2.60
C PRO A 4 6.55 -2.87 -2.49
N TYR A 5 5.22 -2.91 -2.56
CA TYR A 5 4.46 -4.15 -2.55
C TYR A 5 4.70 -4.95 -3.83
N ASP A 6 4.92 -6.25 -3.69
CA ASP A 6 5.05 -7.20 -4.79
C ASP A 6 4.36 -8.51 -4.44
N ASP A 7 3.17 -8.74 -5.00
CA ASP A 7 2.35 -9.94 -4.75
C ASP A 7 3.02 -11.25 -5.15
N ALA A 8 4.00 -11.22 -6.05
CA ALA A 8 4.72 -12.41 -6.50
C ALA A 8 5.94 -12.74 -5.62
N ALA A 9 6.26 -11.88 -4.66
CA ALA A 9 7.41 -12.05 -3.79
C ALA A 9 7.19 -13.11 -2.69
N THR A 10 8.29 -13.46 -2.03
CA THR A 10 8.33 -14.40 -0.89
C THR A 10 9.27 -13.91 0.20
N ASP A 11 9.58 -12.61 0.19
CA ASP A 11 10.57 -11.95 1.05
C ASP A 11 9.91 -10.99 2.07
N GLY A 12 8.58 -11.01 2.15
CA GLY A 12 7.74 -10.16 2.97
C GLY A 12 7.17 -8.96 2.23
N THR A 13 7.61 -8.65 1.00
CA THR A 13 7.03 -7.58 0.18
C THR A 13 5.68 -7.95 -0.43
N GLU A 14 5.31 -9.23 -0.38
CA GLU A 14 4.00 -9.76 -0.74
C GLU A 14 2.90 -9.48 0.30
N VAL A 15 3.23 -8.83 1.42
CA VAL A 15 2.26 -8.47 2.47
C VAL A 15 2.06 -6.96 2.52
N ALA A 16 0.87 -6.48 2.19
CA ALA A 16 0.59 -5.04 2.16
C ALA A 16 0.38 -4.48 3.58
N VAL A 17 1.35 -3.72 4.09
CA VAL A 17 1.34 -3.23 5.48
C VAL A 17 1.05 -1.74 5.66
N ALA A 18 1.18 -0.93 4.62
CA ALA A 18 0.97 0.52 4.65
C ALA A 18 0.80 1.10 3.24
N ILE A 19 0.32 2.34 3.15
CA ILE A 19 0.16 3.08 1.89
C ILE A 19 1.13 4.27 1.87
N LEU A 20 1.89 4.43 0.79
CA LEU A 20 2.75 5.60 0.60
C LEU A 20 1.87 6.85 0.39
N TYR A 21 2.06 7.88 1.23
CA TYR A 21 1.21 9.06 1.21
C TYR A 21 1.46 9.98 0.00
N ALA A 22 2.73 10.15 -0.39
CA ALA A 22 3.14 11.00 -1.51
C ALA A 22 4.17 10.26 -2.36
N PRO A 23 4.13 10.42 -3.70
CA PRO A 23 5.05 9.72 -4.59
C PRO A 23 6.50 10.09 -4.26
N LYS A 24 7.38 9.10 -4.38
CA LYS A 24 8.82 9.24 -4.17
C LYS A 24 9.54 8.53 -5.32
N PRO A 25 10.60 9.11 -5.89
CA PRO A 25 11.38 8.43 -6.93
C PRO A 25 11.95 7.10 -6.41
N ALA A 26 12.01 6.09 -7.29
CA ALA A 26 12.64 4.82 -6.96
C ALA A 26 14.12 5.03 -6.59
N SER A 27 14.57 4.29 -5.58
CA SER A 27 15.92 4.38 -5.04
C SER A 27 16.36 3.01 -4.53
N PRO A 28 17.60 2.58 -4.80
CA PRO A 28 18.15 1.38 -4.17
C PRO A 28 18.49 1.62 -2.69
N ASP A 29 18.69 2.88 -2.28
CA ASP A 29 18.97 3.26 -0.90
C ASP A 29 17.68 3.64 -0.14
N PRO A 30 17.60 3.39 1.18
CA PRO A 30 16.46 3.80 2.01
C PRO A 30 16.20 5.30 1.97
N GLN A 31 14.92 5.68 1.92
CA GLN A 31 14.50 7.09 1.91
C GLN A 31 13.45 7.37 2.98
N ALA A 32 13.49 8.59 3.55
CA ALA A 32 12.44 9.08 4.42
C ALA A 32 11.16 9.35 3.61
N VAL A 33 10.06 8.75 4.07
CA VAL A 33 8.73 8.83 3.46
C VAL A 33 7.65 8.92 4.55
N THR A 34 6.47 9.41 4.17
CA THR A 34 5.26 9.37 5.01
C THR A 34 4.38 8.23 4.53
N VAL A 35 3.88 7.43 5.46
CA VAL A 35 2.96 6.33 5.16
C VAL A 35 1.69 6.44 6.00
N ILE A 36 0.58 5.98 5.43
CA ILE A 36 -0.64 5.72 6.16
C ILE A 36 -0.59 4.26 6.61
N ALA A 37 -0.43 4.03 7.92
CA ALA A 37 -0.16 2.70 8.47
C ALA A 37 -1.35 2.03 9.17
N ARG A 38 -2.38 2.79 9.55
CA ARG A 38 -3.60 2.27 10.22
C ARG A 38 -4.72 3.31 10.23
N LEU A 39 -5.94 2.85 10.54
CA LEU A 39 -7.11 3.69 10.84
C LEU A 39 -7.41 4.73 9.76
N ALA A 40 -7.52 4.26 8.51
CA ALA A 40 -7.83 5.13 7.38
C ALA A 40 -8.80 4.44 6.44
N GLU A 41 -9.51 5.26 5.68
CA GLU A 41 -10.29 4.83 4.53
C GLU A 41 -9.70 5.47 3.28
N VAL A 42 -9.50 4.66 2.24
CA VAL A 42 -8.91 5.09 0.97
C VAL A 42 -9.76 4.55 -0.18
N ILE A 43 -9.62 5.17 -1.36
CA ILE A 43 -10.32 4.75 -2.57
C ILE A 43 -9.37 3.95 -3.48
N ASP A 44 -9.83 2.84 -4.03
CA ASP A 44 -9.00 1.92 -4.83
C ASP A 44 -8.40 2.58 -6.08
N VAL A 45 -9.15 3.46 -6.74
CA VAL A 45 -8.67 4.19 -7.94
C VAL A 45 -7.49 5.12 -7.67
N ALA A 46 -7.18 5.42 -6.40
CA ALA A 46 -6.01 6.22 -6.01
C ALA A 46 -4.77 5.36 -5.69
N LEU A 47 -4.89 4.02 -5.69
CA LEU A 47 -3.82 3.11 -5.34
C LEU A 47 -3.22 2.46 -6.59
N THR A 48 -1.92 2.18 -6.53
CA THR A 48 -1.20 1.44 -7.57
C THR A 48 -0.81 0.05 -7.04
N GLY A 49 -0.94 -0.98 -7.87
CA GLY A 49 -0.57 -2.36 -7.50
C GLY A 49 -1.56 -3.07 -6.57
N LEU A 50 -2.73 -2.49 -6.29
CA LEU A 50 -3.74 -3.11 -5.43
C LEU A 50 -4.36 -4.35 -6.09
N ASN A 51 -4.43 -5.44 -5.33
CA ASN A 51 -5.14 -6.69 -5.66
C ASN A 51 -5.97 -7.17 -4.45
N ASP A 52 -6.60 -8.35 -4.56
CA ASP A 52 -7.44 -8.90 -3.50
C ASP A 52 -6.66 -9.29 -2.24
N ALA A 53 -5.43 -9.80 -2.39
CA ALA A 53 -4.55 -10.13 -1.27
C ALA A 53 -4.20 -8.88 -0.45
N ALA A 54 -3.72 -7.83 -1.13
CA ALA A 54 -3.42 -6.54 -0.51
C ALA A 54 -4.64 -5.92 0.17
N ARG A 55 -5.84 -6.04 -0.41
CA ARG A 55 -7.09 -5.59 0.25
C ARG A 55 -7.31 -6.30 1.59
N GLY A 56 -7.05 -7.61 1.65
CA GLY A 56 -7.13 -8.40 2.88
C GLY A 56 -6.12 -7.93 3.94
N ASP A 57 -4.87 -7.75 3.54
CA ASP A 57 -3.79 -7.33 4.44
C ASP A 57 -4.00 -5.93 5.02
N LEU A 58 -4.44 -4.99 4.19
CA LEU A 58 -4.75 -3.63 4.59
C LEU A 58 -5.93 -3.61 5.58
N LYS A 59 -6.98 -4.40 5.30
CA LYS A 59 -8.14 -4.52 6.19
C LYS A 59 -7.75 -5.05 7.57
N ALA A 60 -6.84 -6.02 7.66
CA ALA A 60 -6.33 -6.52 8.94
C ALA A 60 -5.66 -5.43 9.80
N ARG A 61 -5.29 -4.29 9.20
CA ARG A 61 -4.66 -3.12 9.85
C ARG A 61 -5.62 -1.93 9.98
N ASN A 62 -6.92 -2.12 9.75
CA ASN A 62 -7.93 -1.06 9.68
C ASN A 62 -7.63 0.01 8.63
N LEU A 63 -7.00 -0.39 7.52
CA LEU A 63 -6.92 0.39 6.29
C LEU A 63 -7.99 -0.12 5.34
N ILE A 64 -9.11 0.60 5.27
CA ILE A 64 -10.29 0.15 4.54
C ILE A 64 -10.22 0.71 3.12
N VAL A 65 -10.17 -0.18 2.13
CA VAL A 65 -10.23 0.19 0.71
C VAL A 65 -11.68 0.19 0.25
N ARG A 66 -12.15 1.33 -0.24
CA ARG A 66 -13.46 1.49 -0.88
C ARG A 66 -13.33 1.44 -2.39
N THR A 67 -14.37 0.92 -3.02
CA THR A 67 -14.50 0.97 -4.47
C THR A 67 -14.94 2.35 -4.92
N GLY A 68 -14.20 2.95 -5.84
CA GLY A 68 -14.47 4.27 -6.41
C GLY A 68 -14.73 4.26 -7.90
N THR A 69 -15.31 5.36 -8.38
CA THR A 69 -15.26 5.75 -9.79
C THR A 69 -14.18 6.81 -9.93
N PRO A 70 -13.25 6.71 -10.91
CA PRO A 70 -12.32 7.79 -11.18
C PRO A 70 -13.12 9.05 -11.55
N TYR A 71 -12.79 10.18 -10.91
CA TYR A 71 -13.40 11.47 -11.23
C TYR A 71 -12.98 11.98 -12.61
#